data_AF-A0A1H1BKR9-F1
#
_entry.id   AF-A0A1H1BKR9-F1
#
_cell.length_a   1.000
_cell.length_b   1.000
_cell.length_c   1.000
_cell.angle_alpha   90.00
_cell.angle_beta   90.00
_cell.angle_gamma   90.00
#
_symmetry.space_group_name_H-M   'P 1'
#
loop_
_entity.id
_entity.type
_entity.pdbx_description
1 polymer ?
#
loop_
_entity_poly.entity_id
_entity_poly.type
_entity_poly.pdbx_seq_one_letter_code
_entity_poly.pdbx_strand_id
1 'polypeptide(L)'
;MQEFGLSMLWYWLAYIVVTFIFGVGHTVFNIVVLKMSSMADGPGMGEGYEATKPWHPLYNILIFPIAAYMYLFTLPVVTLYEVVLTSLLWGTLTIIVDVVGWVIIKHPWSLTFKEFYIDYQPWITLIYLAIYISPFLAYLAMM
;
A
#
# COMPACT_ATOMS: atom_id res chain seq x y z
N MET A 1 2.07 10.89 19.38
CA MET A 1 2.83 9.89 18.63
C MET A 1 4.23 9.83 19.23
N GLN A 2 4.48 8.77 19.98
CA GLN A 2 5.82 8.46 20.49
C GLN A 2 6.72 8.03 19.32
N GLU A 3 8.02 8.33 19.37
CA GLU A 3 8.99 7.87 18.36
C GLU A 3 8.55 8.08 16.90
N PHE A 4 8.04 9.27 16.56
CA PHE A 4 7.51 9.60 15.23
C PHE A 4 8.47 9.26 14.08
N GLY A 5 9.77 9.52 14.25
CA GLY A 5 10.78 9.19 13.23
C GLY A 5 10.85 7.70 12.93
N LEU A 6 10.71 6.85 13.96
CA LEU A 6 10.71 5.40 13.80
C LEU A 6 9.41 4.91 13.16
N SER A 7 8.26 5.52 13.50
CA SER A 7 6.98 5.29 12.81
C SER A 7 7.12 5.53 11.31
N MET A 8 7.75 6.65 10.93
CA MET A 8 7.94 7.00 9.52
C MET A 8 8.90 6.06 8.81
N LEU A 9 9.96 5.61 9.48
CA LEU A 9 10.87 4.61 8.93
C LEU A 9 10.13 3.30 8.61
N TRP A 10 9.34 2.77 9.54
CA TRP A 10 8.56 1.55 9.31
C TRP A 10 7.49 1.73 8.23
N TYR A 11 6.82 2.87 8.21
CA TYR A 11 5.86 3.22 7.16
C TYR A 11 6.51 3.20 5.77
N TRP A 12 7.62 3.93 5.59
CA TRP A 12 8.29 4.02 4.28
C TRP A 12 8.86 2.68 3.84
N LEU A 13 9.40 1.88 4.76
CA LEU A 13 9.85 0.52 4.45
C LEU A 13 8.68 -0.35 3.98
N ALA A 14 7.57 -0.36 4.71
CA ALA A 14 6.37 -1.12 4.33
C ALA A 14 5.83 -0.68 2.97
N TYR A 15 5.70 0.64 2.76
CA TYR A 15 5.24 1.21 1.51
C TYR A 15 6.16 0.84 0.33
N ILE A 16 7.48 0.97 0.48
CA ILE A 16 8.43 0.60 -0.59
C ILE A 16 8.32 -0.89 -0.92
N VAL A 17 8.21 -1.75 0.09
CA VAL A 17 8.09 -3.20 -0.10
C VAL A 17 6.80 -3.55 -0.85
N VAL A 18 5.64 -3.04 -0.41
CA VAL A 18 4.36 -3.35 -1.05
C VAL A 18 4.31 -2.76 -2.46
N THR A 19 4.73 -1.52 -2.64
CA THR A 19 4.56 -0.78 -3.90
C THR A 19 5.57 -1.23 -4.96
N PHE A 20 6.87 -1.23 -4.64
CA PHE A 20 7.91 -1.53 -5.63
C PHE A 20 8.22 -3.02 -5.73
N ILE A 21 8.42 -3.69 -4.59
CA ILE A 21 8.84 -5.09 -4.61
C ILE A 21 7.68 -5.99 -5.02
N PHE A 22 6.51 -5.82 -4.38
CA PHE A 22 5.36 -6.67 -4.67
C PHE A 22 4.52 -6.15 -5.84
N GLY A 23 4.10 -4.88 -5.85
CA GLY A 23 3.21 -4.34 -6.89
C GLY A 23 3.90 -4.26 -8.26
N VAL A 24 4.93 -3.41 -8.37
CA VAL A 24 5.69 -3.25 -9.61
C VAL A 24 6.39 -4.55 -10.01
N GLY A 25 7.06 -5.23 -9.06
CA GLY A 25 7.74 -6.49 -9.32
C GLY A 25 6.82 -7.58 -9.89
N HIS A 26 5.61 -7.77 -9.33
CA HIS A 26 4.64 -8.74 -9.85
C HIS A 26 4.09 -8.31 -11.22
N THR A 27 3.88 -7.01 -11.43
CA THR A 27 3.42 -6.51 -12.74
C THR A 27 4.48 -6.76 -13.82
N VAL A 28 5.76 -6.51 -13.50
CA VAL A 28 6.89 -6.81 -14.40
C VAL A 28 7.01 -8.31 -14.63
N PHE A 29 6.82 -9.14 -13.60
CA PHE A 29 6.81 -10.60 -13.76
C PHE A 29 5.71 -11.06 -14.72
N ASN A 30 4.49 -10.52 -14.59
CA ASN A 30 3.38 -10.85 -15.48
C ASN A 30 3.66 -10.44 -16.94
N ILE A 31 4.25 -9.26 -17.15
CA ILE A 31 4.58 -8.77 -18.49
C ILE A 31 5.74 -9.56 -19.11
N VAL A 32 6.84 -9.77 -18.37
CA VAL A 32 8.06 -10.36 -18.93
C VAL A 32 8.01 -11.88 -19.00
N VAL A 33 7.47 -12.54 -17.95
CA VAL A 33 7.47 -14.00 -17.84
C VAL A 33 6.19 -14.60 -18.40
N LEU A 34 5.03 -14.05 -18.01
CA LEU A 34 3.74 -14.54 -18.50
C LEU A 34 3.35 -13.94 -19.86
N LYS A 35 4.16 -13.03 -20.41
CA LYS A 35 3.96 -12.37 -21.71
C LYS A 35 2.60 -11.70 -21.86
N MET A 36 2.05 -11.21 -20.73
CA MET A 36 0.81 -10.44 -20.73
C MET A 36 1.04 -9.05 -21.31
N SER A 37 -0.01 -8.47 -21.89
CA SER A 37 0.05 -7.11 -22.43
C SER A 37 0.36 -6.08 -21.35
N SER A 38 1.19 -5.10 -21.70
CA SER A 38 1.54 -3.94 -20.89
C SER A 38 0.64 -2.75 -21.23
N MET A 39 0.72 -1.69 -20.41
CA MET A 39 0.07 -0.40 -20.72
C MET A 39 0.56 0.24 -22.04
N ALA A 40 1.70 -0.19 -22.58
CA ALA A 40 2.22 0.30 -23.85
C ALA A 40 1.56 -0.39 -25.06
N ASP A 41 0.90 -1.54 -24.87
CA ASP A 41 0.41 -2.39 -25.96
C ASP A 41 -1.03 -2.09 -26.39
N GLY A 42 -1.74 -1.20 -25.69
CA GLY A 42 -3.11 -0.82 -26.06
C GLY A 42 -3.75 0.19 -25.10
N PRO A 43 -4.99 0.63 -25.37
CA PRO A 43 -5.73 1.51 -24.47
C PRO A 43 -6.14 0.79 -23.19
N GLY A 44 -5.75 1.34 -22.03
CA GLY A 44 -6.12 0.85 -20.70
C GLY A 44 -4.93 0.48 -19.83
N MET A 45 -5.19 -0.19 -18.70
CA MET A 45 -4.15 -0.50 -17.70
C MET A 45 -3.24 -1.69 -18.07
N GLY A 46 -3.50 -2.39 -19.19
CA GLY A 46 -2.77 -3.59 -19.60
C GLY A 46 -3.13 -4.83 -18.77
N GLU A 47 -3.18 -6.00 -19.40
CA GLU A 47 -3.56 -7.26 -18.74
C GLU A 47 -2.63 -7.61 -17.58
N GLY A 48 -1.33 -7.31 -17.72
CA GLY A 48 -0.34 -7.58 -16.68
C GLY A 48 -0.63 -6.84 -15.38
N TYR A 49 -1.12 -5.60 -15.45
CA TYR A 49 -1.49 -4.79 -14.29
C TYR A 49 -2.88 -5.16 -13.75
N GLU A 50 -3.84 -5.40 -14.64
CA GLU A 50 -5.19 -5.85 -14.26
C GLU A 50 -5.13 -7.14 -13.42
N ALA A 51 -4.26 -8.07 -13.82
CA ALA A 51 -4.03 -9.32 -13.10
C ALA A 51 -3.33 -9.14 -11.74
N THR A 52 -2.58 -8.05 -11.52
CA THR A 52 -1.94 -7.78 -10.22
C THR A 52 -2.82 -7.05 -9.22
N LYS A 53 -3.83 -6.29 -9.67
CA LYS A 53 -4.74 -5.52 -8.76
C LYS A 53 -5.29 -6.34 -7.58
N PRO A 54 -5.77 -7.59 -7.75
CA PRO A 54 -6.30 -8.38 -6.63
C PRO A 54 -5.26 -8.74 -5.57
N TRP A 55 -3.98 -8.74 -5.93
CA TRP A 55 -2.89 -9.11 -5.02
C TRP A 55 -2.43 -7.93 -4.16
N HIS A 56 -2.64 -6.70 -4.61
CA HIS A 56 -2.20 -5.52 -3.87
C HIS A 56 -2.81 -5.42 -2.46
N PRO A 57 -4.12 -5.66 -2.23
CA PRO A 57 -4.65 -5.73 -0.87
C PRO A 57 -4.00 -6.84 -0.03
N LEU A 58 -3.71 -8.01 -0.61
CA LEU A 58 -3.08 -9.12 0.12
C LEU A 58 -1.68 -8.75 0.60
N TYR A 59 -0.89 -8.09 -0.25
CA TYR A 59 0.43 -7.59 0.15
C TYR A 59 0.34 -6.57 1.27
N ASN A 60 -0.65 -5.67 1.22
CA ASN A 60 -0.86 -4.70 2.29
C ASN A 60 -1.26 -5.38 3.61
N ILE A 61 -2.20 -6.33 3.58
CA ILE A 61 -2.63 -7.10 4.76
C ILE A 61 -1.49 -7.91 5.36
N LEU A 62 -0.53 -8.38 4.57
CA LEU A 62 0.62 -9.12 5.09
C LEU A 62 1.70 -8.21 5.66
N ILE A 63 2.02 -7.10 4.99
CA ILE A 63 3.19 -6.29 5.33
C ILE A 63 2.87 -5.20 6.36
N PHE A 64 1.75 -4.49 6.22
CA PHE A 64 1.44 -3.35 7.08
C PHE A 64 1.17 -3.74 8.54
N PRO A 65 0.46 -4.85 8.86
CA PRO A 65 0.32 -5.27 10.25
C PRO A 65 1.65 -5.67 10.89
N ILE A 66 2.55 -6.32 10.14
CA ILE A 66 3.89 -6.67 10.63
C ILE A 66 4.69 -5.40 10.91
N ALA A 67 4.71 -4.44 9.99
CA ALA A 67 5.40 -3.17 10.18
C ALA A 67 4.83 -2.37 11.37
N ALA A 68 3.50 -2.35 11.51
CA ALA A 68 2.84 -1.71 12.64
C ALA A 68 3.18 -2.41 13.96
N TYR A 69 3.23 -3.74 13.98
CA TYR A 69 3.67 -4.52 15.15
C TYR A 69 5.11 -4.19 15.53
N MET A 70 6.03 -4.19 14.56
CA MET A 70 7.43 -3.84 14.81
C MET A 70 7.59 -2.44 15.39
N TYR A 71 6.82 -1.46 14.90
CA TYR A 71 6.79 -0.11 15.46
C TYR A 71 6.22 -0.10 16.89
N LEU A 72 5.02 -0.64 17.11
CA LEU A 72 4.36 -0.61 18.42
C LEU A 72 5.18 -1.36 19.49
N PHE A 73 5.86 -2.44 19.12
CA PHE A 73 6.75 -3.20 20.01
C PHE A 73 7.94 -2.38 20.52
N THR A 74 8.37 -1.36 19.77
CA THR A 74 9.47 -0.48 20.22
C THR A 74 9.01 0.60 21.19
N LEU A 75 7.70 0.82 21.35
CA LEU A 75 7.19 1.88 22.20
C LEU A 75 7.25 1.47 23.69
N PRO A 76 7.65 2.38 24.59
CA PRO A 76 7.70 2.09 26.03
C PRO A 76 6.31 1.87 26.63
N VAL A 77 5.28 2.54 26.09
CA VAL A 77 3.88 2.35 26.49
C VAL A 77 2.99 2.39 25.26
N VAL A 78 2.34 1.26 24.96
CA VAL A 78 1.37 1.15 23.86
C VAL A 78 -0.02 1.52 24.37
N THR A 79 -0.60 2.58 23.84
CA THR A 79 -1.96 3.03 24.18
C THR A 79 -2.86 3.03 22.95
N LEU A 80 -4.17 2.90 23.14
CA LEU A 80 -5.14 3.03 22.04
C LEU A 80 -5.02 4.36 21.30
N TYR A 81 -4.62 5.43 22.00
CA TYR A 81 -4.38 6.74 21.38
C TYR A 81 -3.24 6.68 20.34
N GLU A 82 -2.14 6.01 20.68
CA GLU A 82 -1.01 5.82 19.75
C GLU A 82 -1.39 4.98 18.54
N VAL A 83 -2.18 3.92 18.75
CA VAL A 83 -2.70 3.06 17.66
C VAL A 83 -3.56 3.85 16.67
N VAL A 84 -4.51 4.64 17.19
CA VAL A 84 -5.39 5.48 16.37
C VAL A 84 -4.60 6.53 15.60
N LEU A 85 -3.63 7.20 16.24
CA LEU A 85 -2.78 8.16 15.55
C LEU A 85 -1.95 7.52 14.44
N THR A 86 -1.35 6.35 14.69
CA THR A 86 -0.57 5.63 13.67
C THR A 86 -1.44 5.21 12.49
N SER A 87 -2.64 4.68 12.76
CA SER A 87 -3.62 4.30 11.73
C SER A 87 -4.01 5.49 10.86
N LEU A 88 -4.42 6.60 11.49
CA LEU A 88 -4.81 7.81 10.77
C LEU A 88 -3.65 8.36 9.94
N LEU A 89 -2.45 8.39 10.52
CA LEU A 89 -1.30 8.97 9.85
C LEU A 89 -0.84 8.12 8.68
N TRP A 90 -0.67 6.80 8.86
CA TRP A 90 -0.22 5.91 7.80
C TRP A 90 -1.25 5.84 6.66
N GLY A 91 -2.53 5.62 6.98
CA GLY A 91 -3.57 5.53 5.96
C GLY A 91 -3.74 6.83 5.17
N THR A 92 -3.77 7.98 5.85
CA THR A 92 -3.92 9.28 5.18
C THR A 92 -2.70 9.63 4.34
N LEU A 93 -1.50 9.32 4.84
CA LEU A 93 -0.26 9.54 4.09
C LEU A 93 -0.22 8.66 2.84
N THR A 94 -0.66 7.41 2.90
CA THR A 94 -0.72 6.53 1.73
C THR A 94 -1.67 7.06 0.67
N ILE A 95 -2.86 7.54 1.04
CA ILE A 95 -3.80 8.15 0.09
C ILE A 95 -3.15 9.34 -0.64
N ILE A 96 -2.46 10.21 0.09
CA ILE A 96 -1.79 11.38 -0.51
C ILE A 96 -0.66 10.94 -1.45
N VAL A 97 0.20 10.03 -0.98
CA VAL A 97 1.35 9.56 -1.75
C VAL A 97 0.90 8.79 -3.00
N ASP A 98 -0.15 7.99 -2.92
CA ASP A 98 -0.67 7.24 -4.06
C ASP A 98 -1.23 8.16 -5.14
N VAL A 99 -2.00 9.18 -4.76
CA VAL A 99 -2.53 10.16 -5.72
C VAL A 99 -1.39 10.94 -6.37
N VAL A 100 -0.42 11.39 -5.57
CA VAL A 100 0.73 12.14 -6.10
C VAL A 100 1.57 11.26 -7.02
N GLY A 101 1.90 10.06 -6.58
CA GLY A 101 2.78 9.13 -7.28
C GLY A 101 2.17 8.56 -8.55
N TRP A 102 0.93 8.07 -8.48
CA TRP A 102 0.30 7.31 -9.56
C TRP A 102 -0.60 8.15 -10.48
N VAL A 103 -1.13 9.29 -10.01
CA VAL A 103 -2.10 10.08 -10.80
C VAL A 103 -1.50 11.41 -11.26
N ILE A 104 -0.88 12.17 -10.34
CA ILE A 104 -0.37 13.51 -10.62
C ILE A 104 0.96 13.45 -11.37
N ILE A 105 1.94 12.71 -10.86
CA ILE A 105 3.24 12.55 -11.50
C ILE A 105 3.09 11.63 -12.72
N LYS A 106 3.46 12.14 -13.91
CA LYS A 106 3.39 11.36 -15.14
C LYS A 106 4.64 10.50 -15.29
N HIS A 107 4.42 9.19 -15.37
CA HIS A 107 5.43 8.17 -15.61
C HIS A 107 4.80 7.05 -16.47
N PRO A 108 5.56 6.08 -16.99
CA PRO A 108 5.05 5.05 -17.92
C PRO A 108 3.88 4.18 -17.40
N TRP A 109 3.61 4.24 -16.09
CA TRP A 109 2.50 3.53 -15.43
C TRP A 109 1.54 4.49 -14.71
N SER A 110 1.53 5.77 -15.08
CA SER A 110 0.63 6.74 -14.46
C SER A 110 -0.80 6.51 -14.91
N LEU A 111 -1.72 6.53 -13.97
CA LEU A 111 -3.15 6.32 -14.17
C LEU A 111 -3.90 7.65 -14.25
N THR A 112 -5.05 7.61 -14.90
CA THR A 112 -6.04 8.70 -14.80
C THR A 112 -6.82 8.61 -13.48
N PHE A 113 -7.46 9.71 -13.07
CA PHE A 113 -8.35 9.69 -11.88
C PHE A 113 -9.47 8.66 -12.01
N LYS A 114 -9.98 8.45 -13.22
CA LYS A 114 -11.01 7.43 -13.47
C LYS A 114 -10.43 6.03 -13.27
N GLU A 115 -9.28 5.73 -13.86
CA GLU A 115 -8.66 4.41 -13.72
C GLU A 115 -8.31 4.10 -12.26
N PHE A 116 -7.81 5.09 -11.52
CA PHE A 116 -7.40 4.92 -10.12
C PHE A 116 -8.58 4.82 -9.14
N TYR A 117 -9.63 5.63 -9.28
CA TYR A 117 -10.73 5.67 -8.31
C TYR A 117 -11.97 4.86 -8.70
N ILE A 118 -12.18 4.62 -9.99
CA ILE A 118 -13.34 3.90 -10.50
C ILE A 118 -12.92 2.51 -10.96
N ASP A 119 -11.99 2.39 -11.91
CA ASP A 119 -11.66 1.10 -12.55
C ASP A 119 -10.75 0.22 -11.67
N TYR A 120 -10.10 0.81 -10.66
CA TYR A 120 -9.34 0.07 -9.65
C TYR A 120 -10.21 -0.50 -8.53
N GLN A 121 -11.46 -0.05 -8.38
CA GLN A 121 -12.35 -0.60 -7.36
C GLN A 121 -12.61 -2.10 -7.63
N PRO A 122 -12.77 -2.93 -6.58
CA PRO A 122 -12.79 -2.59 -5.16
C PRO A 122 -11.40 -2.54 -4.50
N TRP A 123 -10.34 -2.79 -5.27
CA TRP A 123 -9.01 -3.11 -4.73
C TRP A 123 -8.39 -1.95 -3.96
N ILE A 124 -8.55 -0.72 -4.41
CA ILE A 124 -7.94 0.47 -3.76
C ILE A 124 -8.56 0.71 -2.38
N THR A 125 -9.88 0.52 -2.27
CA THR A 125 -10.59 0.60 -1.00
C THR A 125 -10.10 -0.47 -0.03
N LEU A 126 -9.88 -1.70 -0.51
CA LEU A 126 -9.35 -2.79 0.32
C LEU A 126 -7.91 -2.53 0.78
N ILE A 127 -7.08 -1.92 -0.06
CA ILE A 127 -5.72 -1.49 0.31
C ILE A 127 -5.78 -0.48 1.47
N TYR A 128 -6.55 0.60 1.31
CA TYR A 128 -6.66 1.62 2.36
C TYR A 128 -7.23 1.04 3.64
N LEU A 129 -8.28 0.21 3.54
CA LEU A 129 -8.87 -0.46 4.69
C LEU A 129 -7.82 -1.32 5.42
N ALA A 130 -7.01 -2.08 4.68
CA ALA A 130 -5.94 -2.89 5.26
C ALA A 130 -4.94 -2.03 6.04
N ILE A 131 -4.51 -0.89 5.48
CA ILE A 131 -3.55 0.01 6.12
C ILE A 131 -4.15 0.64 7.39
N TYR A 132 -5.39 1.12 7.35
CA TYR A 132 -6.07 1.69 8.51
C TYR A 132 -6.28 0.64 9.62
N ILE A 133 -6.59 -0.60 9.27
CA ILE A 133 -6.82 -1.69 10.25
C ILE A 133 -5.49 -2.22 10.82
N SER A 134 -4.37 -2.08 10.10
CA SER A 134 -3.09 -2.70 10.45
C SER A 134 -2.59 -2.38 11.87
N PRO A 135 -2.59 -1.11 12.34
CA PRO A 135 -2.17 -0.81 13.72
C PRO A 135 -3.09 -1.42 14.79
N PHE A 136 -4.39 -1.58 14.49
CA PHE A 136 -5.32 -2.24 15.41
C PHE A 136 -5.06 -3.74 15.49
N LEU A 137 -4.78 -4.41 14.37
CA LEU A 137 -4.39 -5.82 14.36
C LEU A 137 -3.09 -6.05 15.12
N ALA A 138 -2.10 -5.18 14.90
CA ALA A 138 -0.84 -5.21 15.64
C ALA A 138 -1.07 -5.04 17.14
N TYR A 139 -1.91 -4.08 17.56
CA TYR A 139 -2.26 -3.87 18.96
C TYR A 139 -2.94 -5.09 19.59
N LEU A 140 -3.91 -5.70 18.90
CA LEU A 140 -4.58 -6.91 19.35
C LEU A 140 -3.63 -8.10 19.50
N ALA A 141 -2.60 -8.20 18.66
CA ALA A 141 -1.59 -9.25 18.75
C ALA A 141 -0.58 -9.05 19.90
N MET A 142 -0.49 -7.83 20.46
CA MET A 142 0.39 -7.49 21.58
C MET A 142 -0.28 -7.59 22.96
N MET A 143 -1.61 -7.68 23.00
CA MET A 143 -2.41 -7.89 24.22
C MET A 143 -2.42 -9.36 24.63
#